data_AF-A0A923TZQ1-F1
#
_entry.id   AF-A0A923TZQ1-F1
#
_cell.length_a   1.000
_cell.length_b   1.000
_cell.length_c   1.000
_cell.angle_alpha   90.00
_cell.angle_beta   90.00
_cell.angle_gamma   90.00
#
_symmetry.space_group_name_H-M   'P 1'
#
loop_
_entity.id
_entity.type
_entity.pdbx_description
1 polymer ?
#
loop_
_entity_poly.entity_id
_entity_poly.type
_entity_poly.pdbx_seq_one_letter_code
_entity_poly.pdbx_strand_id
1 'polypeptide(L)'
;MSGFYLANGQTHMLIGSASDIATVGNDYYSWSIGEVIVFNDDNRPEFMAQSMQSYINPPKEDCFTINVSSANSVLCTDVNSLTTTLTYSISKLPLTKYDTVQWYFGENETGVYSKIVGATDTTNKIYKPYFPGYYKLCAVSNALNCKICSGPVPVKLSNTIGNPYIIPDGSPAKILTFVYSPGPDITVQWYAYIPVLKKYLLIVGANQPVLKVRYDGDYMAMVLYGNDCKLSAASGVSGYNKPLYRATDTKIDGNNIYIPEETAYAHSALKVFPNPAINSFTIQYESSSELVSKAQLYSSTGLSVKEIKFNEGDNWSKTAIVNAEDLSAGVYFLKINEGDRQMVEKVVLQK
;
A
#
# COMPACT_ATOMS: atom_id res chain seq x y z
N MET A 1 15.67 34.58 -24.89
CA MET A 1 16.46 35.55 -24.12
C MET A 1 15.68 35.93 -22.87
N SER A 2 16.12 35.44 -21.72
CA SER A 2 15.55 35.82 -20.42
C SER A 2 16.59 36.69 -19.73
N GLY A 3 16.41 38.01 -19.75
CA GLY A 3 17.33 38.94 -19.09
C GLY A 3 17.05 39.01 -17.60
N PHE A 4 18.07 38.77 -16.77
CA PHE A 4 18.04 39.08 -15.35
C PHE A 4 18.54 40.51 -15.14
N TYR A 5 17.79 41.32 -14.40
CA TYR A 5 18.21 42.66 -13.97
C TYR A 5 18.73 42.58 -12.53
N LEU A 6 19.95 43.08 -12.29
CA LEU A 6 20.45 43.32 -10.94
C LEU A 6 19.99 44.69 -10.43
N ALA A 7 19.60 44.73 -9.16
CA ALA A 7 19.16 45.94 -8.47
C ALA A 7 20.36 46.85 -8.16
N ASN A 8 20.83 47.63 -9.14
CA ASN A 8 21.48 48.92 -8.93
C ASN A 8 21.73 49.64 -10.28
N GLY A 9 20.70 50.30 -10.80
CA GLY A 9 20.74 51.60 -11.48
C GLY A 9 21.76 51.94 -12.58
N GLN A 10 22.59 51.03 -13.08
CA GLN A 10 23.53 51.27 -14.18
C GLN A 10 23.23 50.28 -15.31
N THR A 11 22.94 50.82 -16.48
CA THR A 11 22.42 50.13 -17.66
C THR A 11 23.53 49.41 -18.44
N HIS A 12 23.24 48.16 -18.81
CA HIS A 12 23.92 47.29 -19.80
C HIS A 12 25.09 46.40 -19.35
N MET A 13 24.88 45.56 -18.34
CA MET A 13 25.64 44.29 -18.24
C MET A 13 24.78 43.14 -18.79
N LEU A 14 25.19 42.58 -19.94
CA LEU A 14 24.63 41.33 -20.46
C LEU A 14 25.25 40.16 -19.68
N ILE A 15 24.50 39.60 -18.73
CA ILE A 15 24.88 38.37 -18.03
C ILE A 15 24.08 37.22 -18.65
N GLY A 16 24.76 36.38 -19.44
CA GLY A 16 24.20 35.12 -19.93
C GLY A 16 24.64 33.97 -19.04
N SER A 17 23.70 33.13 -18.59
CA SER A 17 24.01 31.86 -17.93
C SER A 17 23.30 30.71 -18.63
N ALA A 18 24.04 29.61 -18.81
CA ALA A 18 23.82 28.46 -19.70
C ALA A 18 24.28 28.72 -21.15
N SER A 19 25.05 27.77 -21.70
CA SER A 19 25.83 27.87 -22.93
C SER A 19 25.10 28.62 -24.03
N ASP A 20 25.65 29.76 -24.43
CA ASP A 20 25.09 30.59 -25.48
C ASP A 20 26.23 31.23 -26.30
N ILE A 21 25.87 31.81 -27.43
CA ILE A 21 26.77 32.58 -28.28
C ILE A 21 26.34 34.04 -28.22
N ALA A 22 27.28 34.94 -27.94
CA ALA A 22 27.03 36.38 -28.00
C ALA A 22 27.90 37.05 -29.07
N THR A 23 27.34 38.07 -29.69
CA THR A 23 28.04 38.94 -30.64
C THR A 23 28.28 40.29 -29.98
N VAL A 24 29.55 40.70 -29.89
CA VAL A 24 29.94 42.02 -29.37
C VAL A 24 30.77 42.70 -30.46
N GLY A 25 30.25 43.79 -31.03
CA GLY A 25 30.84 44.36 -32.25
C GLY A 25 30.73 43.41 -33.45
N ASN A 26 31.85 43.13 -34.13
CA ASN A 26 31.91 42.19 -35.27
C ASN A 26 32.42 40.79 -34.88
N ASP A 27 32.71 40.55 -33.60
CA ASP A 27 33.32 39.31 -33.11
C ASP A 27 32.30 38.40 -32.42
N TYR A 28 32.54 37.09 -32.50
CA TYR A 28 31.69 36.05 -31.93
C TYR A 28 32.37 35.37 -30.75
N TYR A 29 31.66 35.29 -29.63
CA TYR A 29 32.12 34.66 -28.39
C TYR A 29 31.18 33.52 -28.00
N SER A 30 31.73 32.37 -27.64
CA SER A 30 31.00 31.20 -27.15
C SER A 30 31.61 30.72 -25.83
N TRP A 31 30.77 30.28 -24.88
CA TRP A 31 31.26 29.73 -23.61
C TRP A 31 30.44 28.53 -23.14
N SER A 32 31.03 27.78 -22.20
CA SER A 32 30.47 26.53 -21.68
C SER A 32 29.61 26.75 -20.43
N ILE A 33 28.73 25.78 -20.13
CA ILE A 33 27.82 25.85 -18.97
C ILE A 33 28.66 25.90 -17.68
N GLY A 34 28.53 27.00 -16.93
CA GLY A 34 29.23 27.21 -15.65
C GLY A 34 30.21 28.38 -15.64
N GLU A 35 30.44 29.03 -16.78
CA GLU A 35 31.29 30.21 -16.89
C GLU A 35 30.45 31.49 -16.95
N VAL A 36 30.88 32.55 -16.25
CA VAL A 36 30.33 33.90 -16.37
C VAL A 36 31.38 34.77 -17.02
N ILE A 37 31.04 35.37 -18.17
CA ILE A 37 31.88 36.36 -18.83
C ILE A 37 31.36 37.74 -18.45
N VAL A 38 32.23 38.58 -17.88
CA VAL A 38 31.92 39.98 -17.58
C VAL A 38 32.71 40.85 -18.55
N PHE A 39 32.01 41.66 -19.33
CA PHE A 39 32.61 42.69 -20.17
C PHE A 39 32.71 43.96 -19.32
N ASN A 40 33.94 44.47 -19.14
CA ASN A 40 34.14 45.74 -18.46
C ASN A 40 33.91 46.88 -19.48
N ASP A 41 33.14 47.90 -19.10
CA ASP A 41 32.65 48.98 -19.98
C ASP A 41 33.75 49.92 -20.53
N ASP A 42 35.02 49.63 -20.25
CA ASP A 42 36.17 50.42 -20.72
C ASP A 42 36.50 50.22 -22.21
N ASN A 43 35.52 49.94 -23.07
CA ASN A 43 35.57 50.03 -24.55
C ASN A 43 36.86 49.52 -25.24
N ARG A 44 37.59 48.61 -24.60
CA ARG A 44 38.85 48.01 -25.07
C ARG A 44 38.58 46.52 -25.25
N PRO A 45 38.38 46.04 -26.50
CA PRO A 45 38.06 44.64 -26.78
C PRO A 45 39.18 43.65 -26.39
N GLU A 46 40.31 44.13 -25.89
CA GLU A 46 41.54 43.38 -25.64
C GLU A 46 41.66 42.83 -24.21
N PHE A 47 40.73 43.16 -23.30
CA PHE A 47 40.75 42.70 -21.91
C PHE A 47 39.49 41.92 -21.55
N MET A 48 39.54 40.59 -21.70
CA MET A 48 38.58 39.68 -21.08
C MET A 48 39.13 39.24 -19.72
N ALA A 49 38.38 39.47 -18.65
CA ALA A 49 38.66 38.90 -17.33
C ALA A 49 37.70 37.72 -17.10
N GLN A 50 38.23 36.50 -17.14
CA GLN A 50 37.46 35.31 -16.76
C GLN A 50 37.49 35.20 -15.24
N SER A 51 36.38 35.54 -14.58
CA SER A 51 36.22 35.36 -13.14
C SER A 51 35.44 34.09 -12.88
N MET A 52 36.13 33.02 -12.47
CA MET A 52 35.46 31.93 -11.75
C MET A 52 35.15 32.44 -10.35
N GLN A 53 34.04 33.16 -10.20
CA GLN A 53 33.53 33.43 -8.86
C GLN A 53 32.95 32.11 -8.36
N SER A 54 33.77 31.34 -7.63
CA SER A 54 33.23 30.29 -6.78
C SER A 54 32.29 31.01 -5.82
N TYR A 55 30.98 30.76 -5.96
CA TYR A 55 30.07 31.08 -4.87
C TYR A 55 30.64 30.32 -3.68
N ILE A 56 31.17 31.07 -2.70
CA ILE A 56 31.43 30.51 -1.38
C ILE A 56 30.08 29.94 -0.99
N ASN A 57 29.94 28.62 -0.98
CA ASN A 57 28.76 27.98 -0.43
C ASN A 57 28.61 28.62 0.95
N PRO A 58 27.55 29.44 1.18
CA PRO A 58 27.40 30.08 2.47
C PRO A 58 27.48 28.95 3.50
N PRO A 59 28.28 29.12 4.58
CA PRO A 59 28.50 28.05 5.54
C PRO A 59 27.14 27.50 5.90
N LYS A 60 26.92 26.22 5.57
CA LYS A 60 25.62 25.57 5.69
C LYS A 60 25.22 25.75 7.15
N GLU A 61 24.25 26.63 7.41
CA GLU A 61 23.85 26.93 8.78
C GLU A 61 23.50 25.60 9.44
N ASP A 62 24.06 25.40 10.64
CA ASP A 62 23.80 24.20 11.40
C ASP A 62 22.30 24.05 11.59
N CYS A 63 21.72 23.06 10.93
CA CYS A 63 20.33 22.73 11.09
C CYS A 63 19.97 22.36 12.54
N PHE A 64 18.67 22.28 12.81
CA PHE A 64 18.12 21.82 14.09
C PHE A 64 18.35 20.32 14.34
N THR A 65 18.31 19.90 15.60
CA THR A 65 18.35 18.47 15.99
C THR A 65 16.95 18.00 16.36
N ILE A 66 16.57 16.77 15.96
CA ILE A 66 15.31 16.13 16.36
C ILE A 66 15.62 15.02 17.36
N ASN A 67 15.07 15.14 18.56
CA ASN A 67 15.08 14.07 19.56
C ASN A 67 13.67 13.48 19.68
N VAL A 68 13.55 12.16 19.54
CA VAL A 68 12.30 11.43 19.74
C VAL A 68 12.49 10.49 20.92
N SER A 69 11.57 10.53 21.88
CA SER A 69 11.52 9.64 23.04
C SER A 69 10.22 8.84 23.02
N SER A 70 10.30 7.57 23.42
CA SER A 70 9.13 6.73 23.68
C SER A 70 8.84 6.65 25.18
N ALA A 71 7.57 6.72 25.54
CA ALA A 71 7.10 6.48 26.90
C ALA A 71 5.82 5.64 26.85
N ASN A 72 5.71 4.66 27.75
CA ASN A 72 4.46 3.94 27.93
C ASN A 72 3.48 4.85 28.68
N SER A 73 2.33 5.12 28.08
CA SER A 73 1.22 5.83 28.70
C SER A 73 -0.04 4.97 28.66
N VAL A 74 -0.90 5.12 29.67
CA VAL A 74 -2.21 4.49 29.68
C VAL A 74 -3.04 5.18 28.59
N LEU A 75 -3.45 4.43 27.57
CA LEU A 75 -4.19 4.99 26.44
C LEU A 75 -5.69 4.97 26.70
N CYS A 76 -6.18 3.82 27.13
CA CYS A 76 -7.58 3.63 27.50
C CYS A 76 -7.61 3.42 29.02
N THR A 77 -8.04 4.45 29.74
CA THR A 77 -8.19 4.42 31.21
C THR A 77 -9.03 3.24 31.69
N ASP A 78 -9.98 2.83 30.85
CA ASP A 78 -11.01 1.86 31.25
C ASP A 78 -10.54 0.41 31.13
N VAL A 79 -9.47 0.15 30.36
CA VAL A 79 -8.92 -1.21 30.16
C VAL A 79 -7.46 -1.34 30.60
N ASN A 80 -6.90 -0.33 31.27
CA ASN A 80 -5.49 -0.28 31.68
C ASN A 80 -4.51 -0.63 30.54
N SER A 81 -4.87 -0.30 29.30
CA SER A 81 -4.02 -0.61 28.15
C SER A 81 -2.85 0.36 28.10
N LEU A 82 -1.63 -0.19 28.16
CA LEU A 82 -0.41 0.57 27.95
C LEU A 82 -0.16 0.66 26.45
N THR A 83 0.02 1.89 25.96
CA THR A 83 0.53 2.13 24.61
C THR A 83 1.80 2.94 24.68
N THR A 84 2.65 2.74 23.68
CA THR A 84 3.82 3.60 23.52
C THR A 84 3.35 4.91 22.91
N THR A 85 3.58 6.02 23.59
CA THR A 85 3.51 7.37 23.03
C THR A 85 4.90 7.81 22.59
N LEU A 86 5.00 8.41 21.41
CA LEU A 86 6.22 9.04 20.92
C LEU A 86 6.11 10.54 21.10
N THR A 87 7.05 11.12 21.84
CA THR A 87 7.15 12.57 22.02
C THR A 87 8.40 13.06 21.32
N TYR A 88 8.30 14.17 20.61
CA TYR A 88 9.48 14.78 19.97
C TYR A 88 9.80 16.16 20.51
N SER A 89 11.08 16.50 20.48
CA SER A 89 11.57 17.85 20.70
C SER A 89 12.57 18.22 19.60
N ILE A 90 12.54 19.48 19.19
CA ILE A 90 13.45 20.05 18.20
C ILE A 90 14.28 21.10 18.94
N SER A 91 15.61 21.00 18.90
CA SER A 91 16.52 21.92 19.56
C SER A 91 17.48 22.59 18.57
N LYS A 92 17.89 23.83 18.91
CA LYS A 92 18.88 24.75 18.26
C LYS A 92 18.27 25.96 17.48
N LEU A 93 18.75 27.16 17.85
CA LEU A 93 18.51 28.53 17.33
C LEU A 93 17.05 29.05 17.36
N PRO A 94 16.80 30.38 17.45
CA PRO A 94 15.52 30.96 17.86
C PRO A 94 14.51 30.94 16.70
N LEU A 95 14.16 29.76 16.22
CA LEU A 95 13.14 29.60 15.19
C LEU A 95 11.82 29.31 15.88
N THR A 96 10.96 30.31 15.84
CA THR A 96 9.56 30.19 16.21
C THR A 96 8.77 29.29 15.25
N LYS A 97 9.33 28.89 14.09
CA LYS A 97 8.62 28.06 13.10
C LYS A 97 9.54 27.14 12.28
N TYR A 98 9.16 25.87 12.24
CA TYR A 98 9.45 24.91 11.16
C TYR A 98 8.18 24.75 10.33
N ASP A 99 8.32 24.46 9.03
CA ASP A 99 7.17 24.47 8.12
C ASP A 99 6.34 23.20 8.25
N THR A 100 7.02 22.05 8.34
CA THR A 100 6.35 20.76 8.43
C THR A 100 7.13 19.79 9.30
N VAL A 101 6.38 18.94 10.00
CA VAL A 101 6.87 17.69 10.58
C VAL A 101 6.09 16.54 9.95
N GLN A 102 6.70 15.36 9.87
CA GLN A 102 6.08 14.19 9.26
C GLN A 102 6.62 12.92 9.91
N TRP A 103 5.72 12.08 10.42
CA TRP A 103 6.07 10.75 10.90
C TRP A 103 6.17 9.73 9.77
N TYR A 104 7.10 8.79 9.92
CA TYR A 104 7.28 7.66 9.04
C TYR A 104 7.36 6.36 9.86
N PHE A 105 6.93 5.26 9.25
CA PHE A 105 6.92 3.91 9.83
C PHE A 105 7.75 2.95 8.97
N GLY A 106 8.51 2.07 9.61
CA GLY A 106 9.22 0.95 9.00
C GLY A 106 9.11 -0.31 9.85
N GLU A 107 9.09 -1.48 9.21
CA GLU A 107 9.01 -2.78 9.90
C GLU A 107 10.31 -3.15 10.63
N ASN A 108 11.45 -2.64 10.13
CA ASN A 108 12.78 -2.87 10.68
C ASN A 108 13.57 -1.56 10.78
N GLU A 109 14.64 -1.58 11.56
CA GLU A 109 15.42 -0.37 11.89
C GLU A 109 16.03 0.29 10.65
N THR A 110 16.53 -0.51 9.70
CA THR A 110 17.34 -0.06 8.55
C THR A 110 16.57 -0.01 7.22
N GLY A 111 15.30 -0.41 7.18
CA GLY A 111 14.58 -0.57 5.93
C GLY A 111 13.92 0.69 5.39
N VAL A 112 12.97 0.46 4.48
CA VAL A 112 12.23 1.53 3.83
C VAL A 112 11.15 2.04 4.78
N TYR A 113 11.16 3.35 5.00
CA TYR A 113 10.18 4.03 5.84
C TYR A 113 9.09 4.65 4.98
N SER A 114 7.84 4.30 5.27
CA SER A 114 6.65 4.81 4.61
C SER A 114 6.08 6.02 5.35
N LYS A 115 5.65 7.04 4.60
CA LYS A 115 5.01 8.24 5.14
C LYS A 115 3.68 7.87 5.80
N ILE A 116 3.46 8.29 7.04
CA ILE A 116 2.18 8.09 7.71
C ILE A 116 1.24 9.24 7.34
N VAL A 117 0.21 8.95 6.57
CA VAL A 117 -0.73 9.98 6.08
C VAL A 117 -1.43 10.66 7.28
N GLY A 118 -1.49 11.99 7.26
CA GLY A 118 -2.12 12.80 8.31
C GLY A 118 -1.27 13.01 9.57
N ALA A 119 -0.10 12.37 9.68
CA ALA A 119 0.79 12.52 10.83
C ALA A 119 1.75 13.71 10.66
N THR A 120 1.19 14.90 10.44
CA THR A 120 1.93 16.14 10.11
C THR A 120 1.80 17.27 11.13
N ASP A 121 1.43 16.95 12.37
CA ASP A 121 1.07 17.95 13.36
C ASP A 121 2.30 18.67 13.96
N THR A 122 2.47 19.95 13.59
CA THR A 122 3.52 20.84 14.10
C THR A 122 3.20 21.40 15.48
N THR A 123 1.96 21.26 15.96
CA THR A 123 1.50 21.79 17.25
C THR A 123 1.49 20.70 18.32
N ASN A 124 1.05 19.50 17.97
CA ASN A 124 1.05 18.36 18.87
C ASN A 124 2.36 17.60 18.80
N LYS A 125 3.15 17.69 19.87
CA LYS A 125 4.45 17.01 19.99
C LYS A 125 4.33 15.51 20.28
N ILE A 126 3.11 14.99 20.40
CA ILE A 126 2.81 13.61 20.76
C ILE A 126 2.23 12.89 19.55
N TYR A 127 2.80 11.75 19.24
CA TYR A 127 2.28 10.80 18.27
C TYR A 127 1.99 9.46 18.95
N LYS A 128 0.90 8.84 18.51
CA LYS A 128 0.42 7.55 19.03
C LYS A 128 0.56 6.50 17.92
N PRO A 129 1.66 5.73 17.92
CA PRO A 129 1.85 4.56 17.06
C PRO A 129 0.66 3.61 17.06
N TYR A 130 0.27 3.15 15.87
CA TYR A 130 -0.75 2.11 15.70
C TYR A 130 -0.13 0.72 15.57
N PHE A 131 1.13 0.65 15.12
CA PHE A 131 1.81 -0.60 14.78
C PHE A 131 3.08 -0.77 15.61
N PRO A 132 3.44 -2.01 16.01
CA PRO A 132 4.80 -2.29 16.45
C PRO A 132 5.75 -2.15 15.26
N GLY A 133 6.97 -1.69 15.52
CA GLY A 133 7.99 -1.47 14.49
C GLY A 133 8.83 -0.25 14.82
N TYR A 134 9.37 0.41 13.79
CA TYR A 134 10.27 1.53 13.95
C TYR A 134 9.63 2.80 13.39
N TYR A 135 9.74 3.89 14.14
CA TYR A 135 9.20 5.17 13.75
C TYR A 135 10.31 6.20 13.69
N LYS A 136 10.23 7.10 12.71
CA LYS A 136 11.08 8.29 12.66
C LYS A 136 10.27 9.52 12.33
N LEU A 137 10.73 10.64 12.83
CA LEU A 137 10.16 11.94 12.53
C LEU A 137 11.12 12.69 11.61
N CYS A 138 10.62 13.23 10.50
CA CYS A 138 11.36 14.20 9.71
C CYS A 138 10.71 15.58 9.84
N ALA A 139 11.53 16.62 9.88
CA ALA A 139 11.09 18.01 9.84
C ALA A 139 11.78 18.76 8.70
N VAL A 140 11.07 19.71 8.12
CA VAL A 140 11.56 20.57 7.03
C VAL A 140 11.42 22.03 7.43
N SER A 141 12.49 22.80 7.19
CA SER A 141 12.50 24.26 7.26
C SER A 141 12.97 24.80 5.92
N ASN A 142 12.07 25.42 5.16
CA ASN A 142 12.35 26.07 3.89
C ASN A 142 13.23 27.30 4.10
N ALA A 143 13.05 28.02 5.21
CA ALA A 143 13.86 29.18 5.57
C ALA A 143 15.35 28.84 5.72
N LEU A 144 15.64 27.66 6.28
CA LEU A 144 17.01 27.14 6.42
C LEU A 144 17.44 26.23 5.26
N ASN A 145 16.57 26.01 4.27
CA ASN A 145 16.72 24.98 3.24
C ASN A 145 17.17 23.62 3.83
N CYS A 146 16.53 23.21 4.92
CA CYS A 146 16.96 22.09 5.74
C CYS A 146 15.88 21.02 5.87
N LYS A 147 16.29 19.75 5.73
CA LYS A 147 15.48 18.57 6.05
C LYS A 147 16.28 17.61 6.91
N ILE A 148 15.79 17.34 8.11
CA ILE A 148 16.41 16.39 9.04
C ILE A 148 15.40 15.37 9.50
N CYS A 149 15.86 14.14 9.72
CA CYS A 149 15.09 13.07 10.33
C CYS A 149 15.75 12.61 11.61
N SER A 150 14.95 12.22 12.61
CA SER A 150 15.44 11.51 13.77
C SER A 150 16.00 10.14 13.38
N GLY A 151 16.80 9.56 14.29
CA GLY A 151 17.02 8.12 14.28
C GLY A 151 15.69 7.35 14.46
N PRO A 152 15.66 6.07 14.06
CA PRO A 152 14.48 5.24 14.26
C PRO A 152 14.27 4.89 15.73
N VAL A 153 13.03 4.99 16.20
CA VAL A 153 12.62 4.65 17.57
C VAL A 153 11.80 3.37 17.54
N PRO A 154 12.24 2.31 18.22
CA PRO A 154 11.47 1.08 18.29
C PRO A 154 10.24 1.28 19.16
N VAL A 155 9.10 0.91 18.61
CA VAL A 155 7.82 0.78 19.30
C VAL A 155 7.53 -0.70 19.42
N LYS A 156 7.53 -1.19 20.67
CA LYS A 156 7.06 -2.53 20.99
C LYS A 156 5.66 -2.39 21.57
N LEU A 157 4.67 -3.09 21.02
CA LEU A 157 3.43 -3.28 21.73
C LEU A 157 3.75 -4.17 22.94
N SER A 158 3.51 -3.66 24.14
CA SER A 158 3.69 -4.43 25.37
C SER A 158 2.72 -5.61 25.35
N ASN A 159 3.17 -6.85 25.57
CA ASN A 159 2.28 -8.01 25.71
C ASN A 159 1.53 -8.03 27.07
N THR A 160 1.38 -6.87 27.72
CA THR A 160 0.64 -6.77 28.97
C THR A 160 -0.83 -7.14 28.76
N ILE A 161 -1.36 -7.88 29.75
CA ILE A 161 -2.77 -8.27 29.89
C ILE A 161 -3.66 -7.09 29.51
N GLY A 162 -4.55 -7.30 28.52
CA GLY A 162 -5.49 -6.30 28.03
C GLY A 162 -5.23 -5.76 26.63
N ASN A 163 -4.06 -6.03 26.03
CA ASN A 163 -3.80 -5.70 24.64
C ASN A 163 -4.43 -6.72 23.70
N PRO A 164 -5.03 -6.26 22.58
CA PRO A 164 -5.75 -7.14 21.71
C PRO A 164 -4.80 -8.01 20.89
N TYR A 165 -5.26 -9.18 20.47
CA TYR A 165 -4.50 -10.12 19.65
C TYR A 165 -5.43 -10.90 18.71
N ILE A 166 -4.87 -11.54 17.69
CA ILE A 166 -5.64 -12.35 16.73
C ILE A 166 -5.27 -13.83 16.91
N ILE A 167 -6.28 -14.69 17.06
CA ILE A 167 -6.15 -16.14 17.07
C ILE A 167 -6.51 -16.66 15.68
N PRO A 168 -5.56 -17.21 14.91
CA PRO A 168 -5.87 -17.97 13.70
C PRO A 168 -6.38 -19.36 14.04
N ASP A 169 -7.45 -19.79 13.38
CA ASP A 169 -8.03 -21.15 13.51
C ASP A 169 -8.02 -21.88 12.16
N GLY A 170 -7.46 -23.09 12.15
CA GLY A 170 -7.23 -23.93 10.97
C GLY A 170 -5.82 -23.83 10.37
N SER A 171 -5.52 -24.73 9.42
CA SER A 171 -4.29 -24.73 8.62
C SER A 171 -4.60 -25.10 7.15
N PRO A 172 -4.57 -24.13 6.21
CA PRO A 172 -4.41 -22.69 6.44
C PRO A 172 -5.56 -22.13 7.30
N ALA A 173 -5.30 -21.03 8.01
CA ALA A 173 -6.30 -20.43 8.89
C ALA A 173 -7.57 -20.06 8.10
N LYS A 174 -8.73 -20.57 8.51
CA LYS A 174 -10.05 -20.28 7.90
C LYS A 174 -10.76 -19.14 8.62
N ILE A 175 -10.43 -18.95 9.89
CA ILE A 175 -11.05 -17.97 10.76
C ILE A 175 -9.95 -17.22 11.52
N LEU A 176 -10.07 -15.90 11.59
CA LEU A 176 -9.31 -15.05 12.47
C LEU A 176 -10.24 -14.51 13.55
N THR A 177 -9.92 -14.78 14.81
CA THR A 177 -10.69 -14.26 15.95
C THR A 177 -9.88 -13.16 16.62
N PHE A 178 -10.41 -11.93 16.60
CA PHE A 178 -9.84 -10.79 17.30
C PHE A 178 -10.30 -10.78 18.75
N VAL A 179 -9.36 -11.01 19.66
CA VAL A 179 -9.56 -11.00 21.10
C VAL A 179 -9.12 -9.65 21.64
N TYR A 180 -9.97 -9.00 22.42
CA TYR A 180 -9.74 -7.69 23.03
C TYR A 180 -10.52 -7.58 24.34
N SER A 181 -10.18 -6.56 25.15
CA SER A 181 -10.87 -6.30 26.42
C SER A 181 -12.26 -5.71 26.15
N PRO A 182 -13.35 -6.27 26.73
CA PRO A 182 -14.67 -5.70 26.54
C PRO A 182 -14.77 -4.29 27.14
N GLY A 183 -15.56 -3.41 26.51
CA GLY A 183 -15.79 -2.05 26.97
C GLY A 183 -17.09 -1.48 26.38
N PRO A 184 -17.57 -0.33 26.89
CA PRO A 184 -18.69 0.37 26.29
C PRO A 184 -18.32 0.91 24.90
N ASP A 185 -19.31 0.95 23.99
CA ASP A 185 -19.21 1.58 22.67
C ASP A 185 -18.03 1.09 21.82
N ILE A 186 -17.80 -0.22 21.82
CA ILE A 186 -16.76 -0.85 21.02
C ILE A 186 -17.19 -1.04 19.57
N THR A 187 -16.31 -0.68 18.64
CA THR A 187 -16.45 -1.06 17.23
C THR A 187 -15.19 -1.78 16.78
N VAL A 188 -15.36 -2.92 16.11
CA VAL A 188 -14.27 -3.66 15.50
C VAL A 188 -14.25 -3.35 14.02
N GLN A 189 -13.07 -3.27 13.44
CA GLN A 189 -12.89 -3.12 12.00
C GLN A 189 -11.66 -3.89 11.53
N TRP A 190 -11.83 -4.69 10.48
CA TRP A 190 -10.73 -5.41 9.85
C TRP A 190 -10.15 -4.69 8.64
N TYR A 191 -8.87 -4.95 8.41
CA TYR A 191 -8.07 -4.44 7.33
C TYR A 191 -7.19 -5.55 6.76
N ALA A 192 -6.82 -5.44 5.49
CA ALA A 192 -5.85 -6.33 4.86
C ALA A 192 -4.71 -5.55 4.21
N TYR A 193 -3.48 -6.00 4.40
CA TYR A 193 -2.31 -5.42 3.76
C TYR A 193 -2.27 -5.80 2.28
N ILE A 194 -2.10 -4.80 1.42
CA ILE A 194 -1.96 -4.98 -0.02
C ILE A 194 -0.52 -4.63 -0.41
N PRO A 195 0.36 -5.63 -0.64
CA PRO A 195 1.79 -5.40 -0.88
C PRO A 195 2.08 -4.47 -2.05
N VAL A 196 1.30 -4.58 -3.14
CA VAL A 196 1.47 -3.72 -4.34
C VAL A 196 1.15 -2.25 -4.05
N LEU A 197 0.30 -1.97 -3.06
CA LEU A 197 -0.04 -0.60 -2.63
C LEU A 197 0.74 -0.16 -1.39
N LYS A 198 1.47 -1.07 -0.73
CA LYS A 198 2.20 -0.86 0.53
C LYS A 198 1.34 -0.21 1.63
N LYS A 199 0.07 -0.61 1.75
CA LYS A 199 -0.87 -0.11 2.75
C LYS A 199 -1.91 -1.14 3.15
N TYR A 200 -2.46 -0.96 4.35
CA TYR A 200 -3.66 -1.66 4.81
C TYR A 200 -4.92 -1.02 4.21
N LEU A 201 -5.80 -1.84 3.63
CA LEU A 201 -7.10 -1.44 3.11
C LEU A 201 -8.22 -1.92 4.03
N LEU A 202 -9.28 -1.12 4.14
CA LEU A 202 -10.49 -1.44 4.91
C LEU A 202 -11.23 -2.63 4.28
N ILE A 203 -11.43 -3.71 5.03
CA ILE A 203 -12.30 -4.81 4.56
C ILE A 203 -13.75 -4.39 4.81
N VAL A 204 -14.48 -4.08 3.73
CA VAL A 204 -15.84 -3.57 3.83
C VAL A 204 -16.77 -4.61 4.45
N GLY A 205 -17.55 -4.19 5.45
CA GLY A 205 -18.51 -5.06 6.16
C GLY A 205 -17.89 -5.95 7.23
N ALA A 206 -16.56 -6.03 7.35
CA ALA A 206 -15.88 -6.80 8.38
C ALA A 206 -15.80 -6.02 9.70
N ASN A 207 -16.94 -5.86 10.36
CA ASN A 207 -17.09 -5.12 11.62
C ASN A 207 -17.31 -6.02 12.84
N GLN A 208 -17.15 -7.33 12.67
CA GLN A 208 -17.30 -8.34 13.72
C GLN A 208 -15.94 -8.76 14.28
N PRO A 209 -15.87 -9.26 15.52
CA PRO A 209 -14.62 -9.78 16.10
C PRO A 209 -14.07 -11.01 15.38
N VAL A 210 -14.88 -11.64 14.52
CA VAL A 210 -14.50 -12.82 13.75
C VAL A 210 -14.45 -12.45 12.27
N LEU A 211 -13.32 -12.74 11.62
CA LEU A 211 -13.14 -12.60 10.18
C LEU A 211 -12.92 -13.98 9.57
N LYS A 212 -13.77 -14.36 8.60
CA LYS A 212 -13.50 -15.52 7.76
C LYS A 212 -12.48 -15.13 6.69
N VAL A 213 -11.40 -15.89 6.59
CA VAL A 213 -10.28 -15.65 5.68
C VAL A 213 -10.14 -16.80 4.69
N ARG A 214 -9.73 -16.47 3.47
CA ARG A 214 -9.59 -17.44 2.36
C ARG A 214 -8.44 -17.13 1.41
N TYR A 215 -7.63 -16.16 1.79
CA TYR A 215 -6.50 -15.68 1.01
C TYR A 215 -5.29 -15.53 1.91
N ASP A 216 -4.13 -15.77 1.32
CA ASP A 216 -2.87 -15.45 1.95
C ASP A 216 -2.72 -13.93 2.03
N GLY A 217 -2.19 -13.45 3.15
CA GLY A 217 -1.94 -12.04 3.38
C GLY A 217 -1.86 -11.70 4.86
N ASP A 218 -1.47 -10.45 5.12
CA ASP A 218 -1.44 -9.90 6.47
C ASP A 218 -2.75 -9.19 6.76
N TYR A 219 -3.42 -9.61 7.82
CA TYR A 219 -4.68 -9.04 8.28
C TYR A 219 -4.45 -8.26 9.56
N MET A 220 -5.17 -7.17 9.72
CA MET A 220 -5.20 -6.37 10.93
C MET A 220 -6.63 -6.21 11.40
N ALA A 221 -6.85 -6.31 12.70
CA ALA A 221 -8.08 -5.88 13.33
C ALA A 221 -7.80 -4.69 14.23
N MET A 222 -8.71 -3.72 14.24
CA MET A 222 -8.68 -2.56 15.11
C MET A 222 -9.98 -2.53 15.92
N VAL A 223 -9.86 -2.30 17.22
CA VAL A 223 -10.98 -1.95 18.09
C VAL A 223 -10.91 -0.47 18.42
N LEU A 224 -12.03 0.23 18.27
CA LEU A 224 -12.23 1.58 18.76
C LEU A 224 -13.10 1.50 20.01
N TYR A 225 -12.63 2.06 21.11
CA TYR A 225 -13.40 2.31 22.31
C TYR A 225 -13.92 3.76 22.28
N GLY A 226 -14.91 4.07 23.12
CA GLY A 226 -15.28 5.46 23.39
C GLY A 226 -14.07 6.35 23.72
N ASN A 227 -14.17 7.65 23.45
CA ASN A 227 -13.09 8.64 23.62
C ASN A 227 -11.90 8.49 22.64
N ASP A 228 -12.16 8.05 21.40
CA ASP A 228 -11.15 7.91 20.33
C ASP A 228 -9.98 6.95 20.67
N CYS A 229 -10.16 6.07 21.65
CA CYS A 229 -9.13 5.09 21.98
C CYS A 229 -9.10 3.97 20.94
N LYS A 230 -7.96 3.73 20.31
CA LYS A 230 -7.81 2.72 19.25
C LYS A 230 -6.71 1.73 19.62
N LEU A 231 -7.01 0.44 19.60
CA LEU A 231 -6.04 -0.63 19.76
C LEU A 231 -6.14 -1.58 18.55
N SER A 232 -5.02 -2.14 18.12
CA SER A 232 -4.99 -3.03 16.95
C SER A 232 -4.04 -4.21 17.15
N ALA A 233 -4.32 -5.28 16.42
CA ALA A 233 -3.45 -6.43 16.28
C ALA A 233 -3.36 -6.86 14.83
N ALA A 234 -2.24 -7.46 14.44
CA ALA A 234 -2.04 -8.00 13.09
C ALA A 234 -1.66 -9.49 13.17
N SER A 235 -2.05 -10.24 12.14
CA SER A 235 -1.72 -11.65 11.97
C SER A 235 -1.64 -12.01 10.49
N GLY A 236 -0.62 -12.79 10.13
CA GLY A 236 -0.44 -13.32 8.78
C GLY A 236 -1.21 -14.62 8.59
N VAL A 237 -1.82 -14.77 7.42
CA VAL A 237 -2.41 -16.04 6.95
C VAL A 237 -1.60 -16.52 5.75
N SER A 238 -1.21 -17.79 5.79
CA SER A 238 -0.46 -18.44 4.72
C SER A 238 -0.94 -19.88 4.51
N GLY A 239 -0.81 -20.39 3.28
CA GLY A 239 -1.08 -21.78 2.94
C GLY A 239 -2.30 -21.99 2.03
N TYR A 240 -3.01 -20.93 1.64
CA TYR A 240 -4.01 -20.99 0.56
C TYR A 240 -3.36 -20.98 -0.82
N ASN A 241 -2.10 -20.55 -0.94
CA ASN A 241 -1.43 -20.23 -2.21
C ASN A 241 -2.25 -19.27 -3.09
N LYS A 242 -3.08 -18.44 -2.44
CA LYS A 242 -3.99 -17.49 -3.10
C LYS A 242 -3.79 -16.12 -2.45
N PRO A 243 -2.82 -15.32 -2.90
CA PRO A 243 -2.57 -14.00 -2.33
C PRO A 243 -3.75 -13.07 -2.59
N LEU A 244 -4.20 -12.36 -1.56
CA LEU A 244 -5.38 -11.50 -1.60
C LEU A 244 -5.36 -10.48 -2.75
N TYR A 245 -4.20 -9.89 -3.04
CA TYR A 245 -4.05 -8.85 -4.06
C TYR A 245 -4.11 -9.38 -5.51
N ARG A 246 -4.11 -10.71 -5.72
CA ARG A 246 -4.28 -11.34 -7.04
C ARG A 246 -5.63 -12.04 -7.19
N ALA A 247 -6.47 -11.97 -6.16
CA ALA A 247 -7.78 -12.60 -6.19
C ALA A 247 -8.70 -11.84 -7.16
N THR A 248 -9.09 -12.50 -8.25
CA THR A 248 -9.98 -11.98 -9.30
C THR A 248 -11.33 -11.51 -8.75
N ASP A 249 -11.72 -12.06 -7.61
CA ASP A 249 -12.98 -11.84 -6.95
C ASP A 249 -12.92 -10.82 -5.82
N THR A 250 -11.75 -10.21 -5.60
CA THR A 250 -11.65 -9.04 -4.75
C THR A 250 -11.77 -7.76 -5.57
N LYS A 251 -12.52 -6.79 -5.06
CA LYS A 251 -12.58 -5.46 -5.65
C LYS A 251 -11.83 -4.50 -4.74
N ILE A 252 -10.92 -3.71 -5.30
CA ILE A 252 -10.28 -2.59 -4.62
C ILE A 252 -10.93 -1.30 -5.12
N ASP A 253 -11.38 -0.46 -4.18
CA ASP A 253 -11.97 0.85 -4.46
C ASP A 253 -11.37 1.89 -3.50
N GLY A 254 -10.37 2.63 -3.97
CA GLY A 254 -9.65 3.62 -3.19
C GLY A 254 -8.92 3.03 -1.97
N ASN A 255 -9.52 3.19 -0.79
CA ASN A 255 -9.01 2.69 0.50
C ASN A 255 -9.76 1.45 1.02
N ASN A 256 -10.67 0.92 0.22
CA ASN A 256 -11.54 -0.19 0.58
C ASN A 256 -11.17 -1.42 -0.25
N ILE A 257 -11.30 -2.60 0.37
CA ILE A 257 -11.30 -3.90 -0.28
C ILE A 257 -12.60 -4.63 0.02
N TYR A 258 -13.21 -5.18 -1.02
CA TYR A 258 -14.40 -6.01 -0.93
C TYR A 258 -13.97 -7.46 -1.07
N ILE A 259 -14.18 -8.24 -0.01
CA ILE A 259 -13.95 -9.67 0.01
C ILE A 259 -15.32 -10.36 -0.01
N PRO A 260 -15.70 -11.05 -1.11
CA PRO A 260 -16.97 -11.75 -1.19
C PRO A 260 -17.15 -12.77 -0.05
N GLU A 261 -18.36 -12.88 0.48
CA GLU A 261 -18.71 -14.00 1.36
C GLU A 261 -18.64 -15.33 0.59
N GLU A 262 -18.37 -16.42 1.31
CA GLU A 262 -18.13 -17.75 0.73
C GLU A 262 -19.30 -18.26 -0.12
N THR A 263 -20.54 -17.90 0.22
CA THR A 263 -21.75 -18.30 -0.49
C THR A 263 -21.97 -17.54 -1.80
N ALA A 264 -21.45 -16.32 -1.92
CA ALA A 264 -21.64 -15.48 -3.11
C ALA A 264 -20.72 -15.87 -4.28
N TYR A 265 -19.59 -16.53 -4.00
CA TYR A 265 -18.56 -16.85 -5.00
C TYR A 265 -18.86 -18.12 -5.82
N ALA A 266 -19.61 -19.07 -5.27
CA ALA A 266 -19.88 -20.35 -5.92
C ALA A 266 -20.61 -20.22 -7.27
N HIS A 267 -21.43 -19.17 -7.45
CA HIS A 267 -22.14 -18.90 -8.71
C HIS A 267 -21.31 -18.15 -9.76
N SER A 268 -20.25 -17.42 -9.37
CA SER A 268 -19.46 -16.62 -10.32
C SER A 268 -18.24 -17.36 -10.87
N ALA A 269 -17.75 -18.37 -10.15
CA ALA A 269 -16.49 -19.06 -10.47
C ALA A 269 -16.64 -20.15 -11.55
N LEU A 270 -17.86 -20.65 -11.80
CA LEU A 270 -18.13 -21.69 -12.80
C LEU A 270 -19.00 -21.13 -13.92
N LYS A 271 -18.49 -21.17 -15.16
CA LYS A 271 -19.21 -20.74 -16.37
C LYS A 271 -19.24 -21.87 -17.39
N VAL A 272 -20.39 -22.04 -18.02
CA VAL A 272 -20.59 -23.00 -19.12
C VAL A 272 -21.11 -22.26 -20.35
N PHE A 273 -20.39 -22.35 -21.46
CA PHE A 273 -20.77 -21.68 -22.71
C PHE A 273 -20.34 -22.48 -23.96
N PRO A 274 -21.14 -22.47 -25.05
CA PRO A 274 -22.52 -21.99 -25.07
C PRO A 274 -23.42 -22.88 -24.20
N ASN A 275 -24.53 -22.32 -23.72
CA ASN A 275 -25.58 -23.05 -23.01
C ASN A 275 -26.94 -22.41 -23.34
N PRO A 276 -27.79 -23.05 -24.17
CA PRO A 276 -27.70 -24.42 -24.67
C PRO A 276 -26.51 -24.69 -25.62
N ALA A 277 -26.06 -25.94 -25.67
CA ALA A 277 -24.97 -26.44 -26.51
C ALA A 277 -25.47 -27.49 -27.51
N ILE A 278 -24.78 -27.64 -28.65
CA ILE A 278 -25.15 -28.61 -29.70
C ILE A 278 -24.23 -29.84 -29.64
N ASN A 279 -22.96 -29.67 -30.03
CA ASN A 279 -21.97 -30.75 -30.09
C ASN A 279 -20.90 -30.66 -29.01
N SER A 280 -20.68 -29.47 -28.46
CA SER A 280 -19.69 -29.24 -27.42
C SER A 280 -20.01 -28.00 -26.62
N PHE A 281 -19.44 -27.94 -25.41
CA PHE A 281 -19.45 -26.75 -24.57
C PHE A 281 -18.10 -26.58 -23.88
N THR A 282 -17.80 -25.34 -23.53
CA THR A 282 -16.64 -24.95 -22.76
C THR A 282 -17.03 -24.73 -21.31
N ILE A 283 -16.23 -25.26 -20.41
CA ILE A 283 -16.28 -25.00 -18.99
C ILE A 283 -15.10 -24.09 -18.67
N GLN A 284 -15.40 -22.94 -18.07
CA GLN A 284 -14.40 -22.09 -17.44
C GLN A 284 -14.63 -22.12 -15.94
N TYR A 285 -13.57 -22.45 -15.20
CA TYR A 285 -13.61 -22.62 -13.76
C TYR A 285 -12.47 -21.87 -13.09
N GLU A 286 -12.79 -20.88 -12.25
CA GLU A 286 -11.83 -20.17 -11.41
C GLU A 286 -11.58 -20.96 -10.12
N SER A 287 -10.54 -21.79 -10.17
CA SER A 287 -10.17 -22.71 -9.10
C SER A 287 -9.68 -21.97 -7.87
N SER A 288 -10.17 -22.36 -6.69
CA SER A 288 -9.67 -21.80 -5.43
C SER A 288 -8.44 -22.55 -4.89
N SER A 289 -8.09 -23.66 -5.50
CA SER A 289 -6.90 -24.49 -5.24
C SER A 289 -6.27 -24.99 -6.54
N GLU A 290 -5.01 -25.38 -6.50
CA GLU A 290 -4.36 -26.06 -7.64
C GLU A 290 -4.97 -27.45 -7.91
N LEU A 291 -5.63 -28.03 -6.91
CA LEU A 291 -6.16 -29.40 -6.92
C LEU A 291 -7.69 -29.42 -7.07
N VAL A 292 -8.17 -29.21 -8.31
CA VAL A 292 -9.54 -29.63 -8.63
C VAL A 292 -9.63 -31.13 -8.50
N SER A 293 -10.42 -31.58 -7.53
CA SER A 293 -10.44 -32.97 -7.10
C SER A 293 -11.24 -33.84 -8.07
N LYS A 294 -12.32 -33.28 -8.64
CA LYS A 294 -13.16 -33.99 -9.61
C LYS A 294 -14.15 -33.07 -10.32
N ALA A 295 -14.25 -33.16 -11.65
CA ALA A 295 -15.36 -32.59 -12.41
C ALA A 295 -16.07 -33.69 -13.19
N GLN A 296 -17.39 -33.77 -13.06
CA GLN A 296 -18.21 -34.81 -13.67
C GLN A 296 -19.53 -34.24 -14.20
N LEU A 297 -19.99 -34.79 -15.31
CA LEU A 297 -21.29 -34.49 -15.89
C LEU A 297 -22.28 -35.60 -15.53
N TYR A 298 -23.46 -35.21 -15.06
CA TYR A 298 -24.54 -36.10 -14.67
C TYR A 298 -25.78 -35.91 -15.54
N SER A 299 -26.50 -36.99 -15.82
CA SER A 299 -27.83 -36.93 -16.44
C SER A 299 -28.87 -36.35 -15.46
N SER A 300 -30.07 -36.04 -15.97
CA SER A 300 -31.23 -35.67 -15.14
C SER A 300 -31.68 -36.74 -14.14
N THR A 301 -31.27 -38.00 -14.36
CA THR A 301 -31.52 -39.12 -13.42
C THR A 301 -30.41 -39.29 -12.37
N GLY A 302 -29.38 -38.45 -12.39
CA GLY A 302 -28.25 -38.51 -11.46
C GLY A 302 -27.17 -39.52 -11.84
N LEU A 303 -27.19 -40.08 -13.05
CA LEU A 303 -26.15 -40.99 -13.52
C LEU A 303 -24.94 -40.20 -14.04
N SER A 304 -23.73 -40.53 -13.59
CA SER A 304 -22.49 -39.93 -14.09
C SER A 304 -22.26 -40.39 -15.53
N VAL A 305 -22.33 -39.48 -16.49
CA VAL A 305 -22.20 -39.78 -17.93
C VAL A 305 -20.83 -39.45 -18.50
N LYS A 306 -20.09 -38.51 -17.89
CA LYS A 306 -18.76 -38.11 -18.37
C LYS A 306 -17.90 -37.57 -17.24
N GLU A 307 -16.62 -37.95 -17.22
CA GLU A 307 -15.62 -37.29 -16.40
C GLU A 307 -14.95 -36.19 -17.21
N ILE A 308 -14.72 -35.03 -16.59
CA ILE A 308 -14.17 -33.85 -17.23
C ILE A 308 -12.76 -33.64 -16.69
N LYS A 309 -11.80 -33.66 -17.62
CA LYS A 309 -10.41 -33.28 -17.34
C LYS A 309 -10.20 -31.86 -17.82
N PHE A 310 -9.70 -31.02 -16.92
CA PHE A 310 -9.27 -29.68 -17.29
C PHE A 310 -7.91 -29.73 -17.94
N ASN A 311 -7.69 -28.87 -18.94
CA ASN A 311 -6.35 -28.64 -19.44
C ASN A 311 -5.50 -28.02 -18.33
N GLU A 312 -4.21 -28.36 -18.27
CA GLU A 312 -3.24 -27.62 -17.46
C GLU A 312 -3.19 -26.19 -18.01
N GLY A 313 -3.75 -25.25 -17.25
CA GLY A 313 -3.66 -23.81 -17.48
C GLY A 313 -2.99 -23.14 -16.28
N ASP A 314 -2.91 -21.81 -16.30
CA ASP A 314 -2.46 -21.03 -15.14
C ASP A 314 -3.17 -21.54 -13.86
N ASN A 315 -2.43 -21.64 -12.76
CA ASN A 315 -2.76 -22.38 -11.53
C ASN A 315 -4.14 -22.09 -10.88
N TRP A 316 -4.89 -21.11 -11.38
CA TRP A 316 -6.12 -20.59 -10.79
C TRP A 316 -7.29 -20.44 -11.78
N SER A 317 -7.10 -20.70 -13.08
CA SER A 317 -8.18 -20.70 -14.08
C SER A 317 -8.07 -21.93 -14.96
N LYS A 318 -9.04 -22.83 -14.82
CA LYS A 318 -9.10 -24.10 -15.53
C LYS A 318 -10.14 -24.04 -16.63
N THR A 319 -9.76 -24.50 -17.81
CA THR A 319 -10.67 -24.56 -18.96
C THR A 319 -10.73 -25.99 -19.49
N ALA A 320 -11.94 -26.45 -19.83
CA ALA A 320 -12.16 -27.72 -20.48
C ALA A 320 -13.14 -27.55 -21.64
N ILE A 321 -12.86 -28.20 -22.77
CA ILE A 321 -13.82 -28.33 -23.87
C ILE A 321 -14.39 -29.75 -23.78
N VAL A 322 -15.71 -29.84 -23.60
CA VAL A 322 -16.42 -31.11 -23.46
C VAL A 322 -17.14 -31.40 -24.78
N ASN A 323 -16.72 -32.47 -25.46
CA ASN A 323 -17.49 -33.03 -26.59
C ASN A 323 -18.74 -33.73 -26.02
N ALA A 324 -19.90 -33.47 -26.61
CA ALA A 324 -21.21 -33.99 -26.23
C ALA A 324 -21.95 -34.69 -27.40
N GLU A 325 -21.27 -34.99 -28.51
CA GLU A 325 -21.85 -35.66 -29.68
C GLU A 325 -22.42 -37.05 -29.33
N ASP A 326 -21.79 -37.74 -28.39
CA ASP A 326 -22.18 -39.04 -27.85
C ASP A 326 -23.34 -38.99 -26.84
N LEU A 327 -23.76 -37.80 -26.41
CA LEU A 327 -24.83 -37.60 -25.42
C LEU A 327 -26.17 -37.32 -26.11
N SER A 328 -27.29 -37.71 -25.50
CA SER A 328 -28.63 -37.37 -26.02
C SER A 328 -28.96 -35.90 -25.76
N ALA A 329 -29.89 -35.32 -26.54
CA ALA A 329 -30.45 -34.01 -26.22
C ALA A 329 -31.17 -34.07 -24.86
N GLY A 330 -31.04 -33.03 -24.04
CA GLY A 330 -31.63 -33.00 -22.70
C GLY A 330 -30.92 -32.09 -21.71
N VAL A 331 -31.27 -32.25 -20.44
CA VAL A 331 -30.69 -31.51 -19.32
C VAL A 331 -29.67 -32.37 -18.59
N TYR A 332 -28.51 -31.78 -18.34
CA TYR A 332 -27.39 -32.35 -17.60
C TYR A 332 -26.97 -31.42 -16.47
N PHE A 333 -26.24 -31.97 -15.50
CA PHE A 333 -25.70 -31.24 -14.38
C PHE A 333 -24.18 -31.44 -14.32
N LEU A 334 -23.44 -30.36 -14.51
CA LEU A 334 -22.01 -30.31 -14.27
C LEU A 334 -21.78 -30.16 -12.78
N LYS A 335 -21.06 -31.10 -12.17
CA LYS A 335 -20.66 -31.04 -10.76
C LYS A 335 -19.14 -30.98 -10.64
N ILE A 336 -18.64 -29.98 -9.93
CA ILE A 336 -17.22 -29.83 -9.59
C ILE A 336 -17.08 -29.94 -8.07
N ASN A 337 -16.19 -30.83 -7.64
CA ASN A 337 -15.77 -30.95 -6.24
C ASN A 337 -14.36 -30.37 -6.08
N GLU A 338 -14.20 -29.47 -5.13
CA GLU A 338 -12.92 -28.88 -4.72
C GLU A 338 -12.83 -28.89 -3.19
N GLY A 339 -12.14 -29.89 -2.64
CA GLY A 339 -12.11 -30.11 -1.19
C GLY A 339 -13.52 -30.34 -0.64
N ASP A 340 -13.93 -29.52 0.33
CA ASP A 340 -15.27 -29.56 0.93
C ASP A 340 -16.34 -28.83 0.09
N ARG A 341 -15.95 -28.18 -1.01
CA ARG A 341 -16.86 -27.41 -1.85
C ARG A 341 -17.41 -28.25 -2.99
N GLN A 342 -18.70 -28.06 -3.25
CA GLN A 342 -19.39 -28.61 -4.41
C GLN A 342 -20.10 -27.50 -5.15
N MET A 343 -19.86 -27.41 -6.45
CA MET A 343 -20.57 -26.51 -7.37
C MET A 343 -21.35 -27.34 -8.38
N VAL A 344 -22.55 -26.89 -8.73
CA VAL A 344 -23.41 -27.56 -9.71
C VAL A 344 -23.95 -26.54 -10.69
N GLU A 345 -23.75 -26.77 -11.98
CA GLU A 345 -24.26 -25.93 -13.06
C GLU A 345 -25.13 -26.75 -14.02
N LYS A 346 -26.25 -26.18 -14.47
CA LYS A 346 -27.16 -26.84 -15.42
C LYS A 346 -26.63 -26.66 -16.85
N VAL A 347 -26.54 -27.74 -17.60
CA VAL A 347 -26.17 -27.74 -19.02
C VAL A 347 -27.33 -28.26 -19.86
N VAL A 348 -27.69 -27.57 -20.93
CA VAL A 348 -28.76 -27.96 -21.85
C VAL A 348 -28.16 -28.35 -23.19
N LEU A 349 -28.41 -29.57 -23.66
CA LEU A 349 -28.01 -30.04 -24.99
C LEU A 349 -29.20 -30.02 -25.96
N GLN A 350 -29.02 -29.38 -27.11
CA GLN A 350 -30.00 -29.29 -28.20
C GLN A 350 -29.38 -29.86 -29.47
N LYS A 351 -29.89 -31.00 -29.94
CA LYS A 351 -29.42 -31.65 -31.17
C LYS A 351 -30.26 -31.25 -32.37
#